data_AF-A0A966FPD8-F1
#
_entry.id   AF-A0A966FPD8-F1
#
_cell.length_a   1.000
_cell.length_b   1.000
_cell.length_c   1.000
_cell.angle_alpha   90.00
_cell.angle_beta   90.00
_cell.angle_gamma   90.00
#
_symmetry.space_group_name_H-M   'P 1'
#
loop_
_entity.id
_entity.type
_entity.pdbx_description
1 polymer ?
#
loop_
_entity_poly.entity_id
_entity_poly.type
_entity_poly.pdbx_seq_one_letter_code
_entity_poly.pdbx_strand_id
1 'polypeptide(L)'
;ELADFNDVYCEKGAFTREQSKRILQIGKKFGLKPKIHADELSDSGGAEVAAQVGAVSADHLVYTDESALKKMRDANVIAVL
;
A
#
# COMPACT_ATOMS: atom_id res chain seq x y z
N GLU A 1 -18.31 4.43 15.10
CA GLU A 1 -17.10 4.46 14.25
C GLU A 1 -17.47 5.07 12.91
N LEU A 2 -16.50 5.72 12.23
CA LEU A 2 -16.71 6.36 10.92
C LEU A 2 -15.97 5.66 9.77
N ALA A 3 -14.94 4.84 10.05
CA ALA A 3 -14.15 4.14 9.04
C ALA A 3 -13.48 2.89 9.60
N ASP A 4 -13.37 1.85 8.77
CA ASP A 4 -12.64 0.61 9.06
C ASP A 4 -11.20 0.60 8.51
N PHE A 5 -10.94 1.46 7.52
CA PHE A 5 -9.71 1.47 6.73
C PHE A 5 -9.06 2.85 6.67
N ASN A 6 -7.76 2.87 6.38
CA ASN A 6 -7.04 4.06 5.95
C ASN A 6 -6.23 3.75 4.69
N ASP A 7 -6.30 4.65 3.72
CA ASP A 7 -5.68 4.51 2.40
C ASP A 7 -4.67 5.65 2.17
N VAL A 8 -3.73 5.45 1.24
CA VAL A 8 -2.77 6.46 0.81
C VAL A 8 -2.41 6.24 -0.65
N TYR A 9 -2.23 7.33 -1.39
CA TYR A 9 -1.75 7.29 -2.77
C TYR A 9 -0.23 7.38 -2.80
N CYS A 10 0.43 6.23 -3.02
CA CYS A 10 1.88 6.11 -3.05
C CYS A 10 2.40 6.23 -4.48
N GLU A 11 2.66 7.46 -4.90
CA GLU A 11 3.06 7.79 -6.27
C GLU A 11 3.99 9.01 -6.29
N LYS A 12 4.82 9.11 -7.34
CA LYS A 12 5.62 10.30 -7.62
C LYS A 12 4.72 11.53 -7.78
N GLY A 13 4.93 12.52 -6.91
CA GLY A 13 4.12 13.74 -6.88
C GLY A 13 2.94 13.69 -5.89
N ALA A 14 2.70 12.54 -5.25
CA ALA A 14 1.81 12.37 -4.11
C ALA A 14 2.64 12.06 -2.86
N PHE A 15 2.46 10.90 -2.23
CA PHE A 15 3.24 10.47 -1.07
C PHE A 15 4.37 9.53 -1.46
N THR A 16 5.57 9.77 -0.91
CA THR A 16 6.70 8.84 -1.08
C THR A 16 6.45 7.53 -0.33
N ARG A 17 7.19 6.48 -0.69
CA ARG A 17 7.23 5.20 0.02
C ARG A 17 7.29 5.35 1.55
N GLU A 18 8.21 6.17 2.06
CA GLU A 18 8.43 6.40 3.49
C GLU A 18 7.26 7.13 4.14
N GLN A 19 6.69 8.12 3.45
CA GLN A 19 5.52 8.86 3.92
C GLN A 19 4.29 7.97 3.98
N SER A 20 4.03 7.20 2.92
CA SER A 20 2.95 6.23 2.82
C SER A 20 3.03 5.20 3.94
N LYS A 21 4.21 4.60 4.16
CA LYS A 21 4.44 3.67 5.26
C LYS A 21 4.12 4.30 6.62
N ARG A 22 4.56 5.54 6.86
CA ARG A 22 4.28 6.26 8.12
C ARG A 22 2.77 6.49 8.31
N ILE A 23 2.07 6.98 7.29
CA ILE A 23 0.62 7.23 7.34
C ILE A 23 -0.13 5.95 7.70
N LEU A 24 0.18 4.85 6.99
CA LEU A 24 -0.47 3.57 7.21
C LEU A 24 -0.18 3.00 8.60
N GLN A 25 1.07 3.06 9.06
CA GLN A 25 1.44 2.61 10.40
C GLN A 25 0.77 3.41 11.52
N ILE A 26 0.56 4.72 11.34
CA ILE A 26 -0.17 5.52 12.32
C ILE A 26 -1.65 5.13 12.34
N GLY A 27 -2.30 4.95 11.18
CA GLY A 27 -3.69 4.49 11.13
C GLY A 27 -3.90 3.14 11.85
N LYS A 28 -2.96 2.20 11.69
CA LYS A 28 -2.96 0.93 12.44
C LYS A 28 -2.97 1.14 13.97
N LYS A 29 -2.25 2.13 14.49
CA LYS A 29 -2.24 2.44 15.94
C LYS A 29 -3.60 2.91 16.45
N PHE A 30 -4.46 3.41 15.56
CA PHE A 30 -5.82 3.83 15.88
C PHE A 30 -6.88 2.78 15.47
N GLY A 31 -6.46 1.54 15.15
CA GLY A 31 -7.36 0.44 14.82
C GLY A 31 -7.79 0.36 13.36
N LEU A 32 -7.31 1.26 12.48
CA LEU A 32 -7.64 1.24 11.06
C LEU A 32 -6.82 0.18 10.31
N LYS A 33 -7.45 -0.47 9.34
CA LYS A 33 -6.80 -1.45 8.47
C LYS A 33 -6.19 -0.76 7.23
N PRO A 34 -4.93 -1.02 6.88
CA PRO A 34 -4.30 -0.34 5.76
C PRO A 34 -4.82 -0.82 4.41
N LYS A 35 -5.05 0.13 3.50
CA LYS A 35 -5.09 -0.04 2.05
C LYS A 35 -4.07 0.89 1.40
N ILE A 36 -3.75 0.68 0.12
CA ILE A 36 -2.82 1.56 -0.61
C ILE A 36 -3.12 1.56 -2.10
N HIS A 37 -3.21 2.75 -2.69
CA HIS A 37 -3.11 2.91 -4.14
C HIS A 37 -1.63 2.91 -4.50
N ALA A 38 -1.21 1.90 -5.27
CA ALA A 38 0.18 1.55 -5.46
C ALA A 38 0.54 1.47 -6.95
N ASP A 39 1.63 2.13 -7.30
CA ASP A 39 2.35 1.96 -8.57
C ASP A 39 1.45 2.13 -9.82
N GLU A 40 0.53 3.11 -9.77
CA GLU A 40 -0.47 3.36 -10.82
C GLU A 40 0.16 3.97 -12.07
N LEU A 41 1.10 4.91 -11.90
CA LEU A 41 1.69 5.69 -12.99
C LEU A 41 3.21 5.47 -13.12
N SER A 42 3.86 5.04 -12.04
CA SER A 42 5.26 4.61 -12.05
C SER A 42 5.54 3.60 -10.93
N ASP A 43 6.67 2.89 -11.01
CA ASP A 43 7.11 2.03 -9.90
C ASP A 43 7.56 2.92 -8.71
N SER A 44 6.61 3.20 -7.83
CA SER A 44 6.78 4.08 -6.66
C SER A 44 7.04 3.31 -5.36
N GLY A 45 7.15 1.98 -5.46
CA GLY A 45 7.34 1.07 -4.32
C GLY A 45 6.11 0.93 -3.43
N GLY A 46 4.92 1.27 -3.91
CA GLY A 46 3.66 1.18 -3.18
C GLY A 46 3.32 -0.26 -2.81
N ALA A 47 3.50 -1.21 -3.74
CA ALA A 47 3.28 -2.63 -3.49
C ALA A 47 4.21 -3.18 -2.39
N GLU A 48 5.47 -2.74 -2.36
CA GLU A 48 6.38 -3.13 -1.29
C GLU A 48 5.94 -2.57 0.07
N VAL A 49 5.45 -1.33 0.12
CA VAL A 49 4.87 -0.76 1.34
C VAL A 49 3.67 -1.57 1.79
N ALA A 50 2.78 -1.95 0.87
CA ALA A 50 1.61 -2.78 1.16
C ALA A 50 1.99 -4.06 1.91
N ALA A 51 2.99 -4.78 1.39
CA ALA A 51 3.52 -5.98 2.03
C ALA A 51 4.12 -5.69 3.41
N GLN A 52 4.92 -4.63 3.55
CA GLN A 52 5.58 -4.28 4.81
C GLN A 52 4.61 -3.89 5.93
N VAL A 53 3.49 -3.26 5.59
CA VAL A 53 2.50 -2.83 6.59
C VAL A 53 1.41 -3.87 6.81
N GLY A 54 1.39 -4.97 6.04
CA GLY A 54 0.31 -5.95 6.05
C GLY A 54 -1.01 -5.31 5.65
N ALA A 55 -1.01 -4.59 4.53
CA ALA A 55 -2.23 -3.99 3.96
C ALA A 55 -3.23 -5.09 3.56
N VAL A 56 -4.52 -4.75 3.61
CA VAL A 56 -5.59 -5.65 3.19
C VAL A 56 -5.57 -5.81 1.67
N SER A 57 -5.39 -4.71 0.94
CA SER A 57 -5.17 -4.72 -0.50
C SER A 57 -4.16 -3.66 -0.94
N ALA A 58 -3.63 -3.86 -2.13
CA ALA A 58 -2.98 -2.83 -2.92
C ALA A 58 -3.69 -2.71 -4.28
N ASP A 59 -4.01 -1.48 -4.64
CA ASP A 59 -4.88 -1.13 -5.77
C ASP A 59 -4.02 -0.55 -6.92
N HIS A 60 -4.46 -0.77 -8.18
CA HIS A 60 -3.79 -0.42 -9.45
C HIS A 60 -2.66 -1.35 -9.90
N LEU A 61 -1.48 -1.25 -9.30
CA LEU A 61 -0.33 -2.13 -9.57
C LEU A 61 0.18 -2.16 -11.03
N VAL A 62 -0.12 -1.12 -11.82
CA VAL A 62 0.14 -1.09 -13.28
C VAL A 62 1.63 -1.16 -13.59
N TYR A 63 2.47 -0.52 -12.77
CA TYR A 63 3.92 -0.47 -12.92
C TYR A 63 4.67 -1.26 -11.83
N THR A 64 3.97 -2.10 -11.06
CA THR A 64 4.59 -2.84 -9.95
C THR A 64 5.58 -3.90 -10.45
N ASP A 65 6.74 -3.95 -9.80
CA ASP A 65 7.76 -4.96 -10.06
C ASP A 65 7.37 -6.37 -9.55
N GLU A 66 7.85 -7.42 -10.22
CA GLU A 66 7.52 -8.81 -9.88
C GLU A 66 7.98 -9.25 -8.48
N SER A 67 9.08 -8.67 -7.98
CA SER A 67 9.58 -8.93 -6.62
C SER A 67 8.65 -8.33 -5.56
N ALA A 68 8.06 -7.16 -5.81
CA ALA A 68 7.07 -6.55 -4.94
C ALA A 68 5.76 -7.36 -4.95
N LEU A 69 5.32 -7.88 -6.11
CA LEU A 69 4.18 -8.80 -6.18
C LEU A 69 4.40 -10.08 -5.37
N LYS A 70 5.62 -10.65 -5.39
CA LYS A 70 5.98 -11.80 -4.55
C LYS A 70 5.91 -11.45 -3.06
N LYS A 71 6.41 -10.28 -2.65
CA LYS A 71 6.28 -9.80 -1.27
C LYS A 71 4.82 -9.62 -0.86
N MET A 72 3.97 -9.09 -1.73
CA MET A 72 2.53 -8.96 -1.49
C MET A 72 1.88 -10.33 -1.27
N ARG A 73 2.18 -11.31 -2.13
CA ARG A 73 1.69 -12.69 -2.00
C ARG A 73 2.09 -13.28 -0.65
N ASP A 74 3.37 -13.15 -0.28
CA ASP A 74 3.90 -13.72 0.97
C ASP A 74 3.30 -13.03 2.21
N ALA A 75 2.90 -11.77 2.09
CA ALA A 75 2.21 -11.00 3.12
C ALA A 75 0.67 -11.12 3.08
N ASN A 76 0.12 -11.93 2.17
CA ASN A 76 -1.32 -12.12 1.97
C ASN A 76 -2.09 -10.81 1.66
N VAL A 77 -1.48 -9.92 0.87
CA VAL A 77 -2.11 -8.68 0.39
C VAL A 77 -2.90 -8.98 -0.88
N ILE A 78 -4.16 -8.57 -0.92
CA ILE A 78 -5.01 -8.74 -2.11
C ILE A 78 -4.58 -7.74 -3.20
N ALA A 79 -4.28 -8.24 -4.39
CA ALA A 79 -4.07 -7.39 -5.56
C ALA A 79 -5.42 -6.98 -6.16
N VAL A 80 -5.62 -5.68 -6.38
CA VAL A 80 -6.80 -5.11 -7.05
C VAL A 80 -6.33 -4.36 -8.30
N LEU A 81 -6.71 -4.90 -9.48
CA LEU A 81 -6.32 -4.40 -10.81
C LEU A 81 -7.45 -3.59 -11.44
#